data_AF-A0A9P5F174-F1
#
_entry.id   AF-A0A9P5F174-F1
#
_cell.length_a   1.000
_cell.length_b   1.000
_cell.length_c   1.000
_cell.angle_alpha   90.00
_cell.angle_beta   90.00
_cell.angle_gamma   90.00
#
_symmetry.space_group_name_H-M   'P 1'
#
loop_
_entity.id
_entity.type
_entity.pdbx_description
1 polymer ?
#
loop_
_entity_poly.entity_id
_entity_poly.type
_entity_poly.pdbx_seq_one_letter_code
_entity_poly.pdbx_strand_id
1 'polypeptide(L)'
;MKRLQRELQEKFSDASEMNGTTVHQLPYLSACIEETMRIMPPLTFGLPRESPGAEVDGNFVPKGTVVSTSGWSITRRPDYFFEPGEFHPERWLPASHDYFDPLFCNDLKEASQPFSLGPRVCLGINLAYTELKLLLARLAYEYTWELVNDTRFDWDRERKFQALWVLPDLRVRYTRTT
;
A
#
# COMPACT_ATOMS: atom_id res chain seq x y z
N MET A 1 8.91 11.28 -1.25
CA MET A 1 8.23 12.56 -1.59
C MET A 1 8.72 13.20 -2.88
N LYS A 2 10.00 13.58 -3.04
CA LYS A 2 10.47 14.31 -4.24
C LYS A 2 10.11 13.66 -5.59
N ARG A 3 10.25 12.34 -5.73
CA ARG A 3 9.90 11.60 -6.97
C ARG A 3 8.42 11.73 -7.33
N LEU A 4 7.54 11.55 -6.33
CA LEU A 4 6.10 11.73 -6.49
C LEU A 4 5.74 13.18 -6.86
N GLN A 5 6.32 14.17 -6.17
CA GLN A 5 6.04 15.57 -6.47
C GLN A 5 6.47 15.95 -7.89
N ARG A 6 7.62 15.45 -8.35
CA ARG A 6 8.06 15.65 -9.74
C ARG A 6 7.07 15.04 -10.74
N GLU A 7 6.63 13.79 -10.55
CA GLU A 7 5.64 13.17 -11.44
C GLU A 7 4.37 14.04 -11.55
N LEU A 8 3.89 14.57 -10.41
CA LEU A 8 2.71 15.43 -10.38
C LEU A 8 2.94 16.77 -11.09
N GLN A 9 4.10 17.40 -10.90
CA GLN A 9 4.48 18.67 -11.53
C GLN A 9 4.73 18.55 -13.05
N GLU A 10 5.22 17.39 -13.50
CA GLU A 10 5.39 17.10 -14.93
C GLU A 10 4.04 16.82 -15.61
N LYS A 11 3.10 16.21 -14.88
CA LYS A 11 1.79 15.84 -15.42
C LYS A 11 0.78 16.99 -15.42
N PHE A 12 0.80 17.84 -14.40
CA PHE A 12 -0.23 18.85 -14.18
C PHE A 12 0.36 20.25 -14.09
N SER A 13 -0.28 21.19 -14.77
CA SER A 13 0.07 22.61 -14.67
C SER A 13 -0.68 23.32 -13.55
N ASP A 14 -1.88 22.84 -13.24
CA ASP A 14 -2.74 23.35 -12.18
C ASP A 14 -3.42 22.19 -11.44
N ALA A 15 -3.61 22.35 -10.13
CA ALA A 15 -4.22 21.30 -9.31
C ALA A 15 -5.64 20.96 -9.78
N SER A 16 -6.40 21.91 -10.34
CA SER A 16 -7.76 21.70 -10.87
C SER A 16 -7.85 20.67 -12.00
N GLU A 17 -6.74 20.36 -12.68
CA GLU A 17 -6.66 19.29 -13.69
C GLU A 17 -6.75 17.88 -13.08
N MET A 18 -6.53 17.75 -11.76
CA MET A 18 -6.60 16.49 -11.04
C MET A 18 -8.06 16.08 -10.78
N ASN A 19 -8.45 14.95 -11.36
CA ASN A 19 -9.73 14.29 -11.20
C ASN A 19 -9.53 12.77 -11.18
N GLY A 20 -10.59 12.01 -10.92
CA GLY A 20 -10.53 10.55 -10.81
C GLY A 20 -9.79 9.89 -11.98
N THR A 21 -10.07 10.30 -13.22
CA THR A 21 -9.44 9.70 -14.41
C THR A 21 -7.96 10.06 -14.54
N THR A 22 -7.60 11.33 -14.34
CA THR A 22 -6.22 11.78 -14.58
C THR A 22 -5.25 11.21 -13.56
N VAL A 23 -5.66 11.05 -12.30
CA VAL A 23 -4.79 10.49 -11.25
C VAL A 23 -4.53 8.99 -11.43
N HIS A 24 -5.36 8.25 -12.17
CA HIS A 24 -5.10 6.85 -12.49
C HIS A 24 -3.91 6.66 -13.47
N GLN A 25 -3.47 7.72 -14.16
CA GLN A 25 -2.37 7.67 -15.13
C GLN A 25 -0.99 7.89 -14.51
N LEU A 26 -0.89 7.97 -13.18
CA LEU A 26 0.31 8.30 -12.42
C LEU A 26 0.96 7.01 -11.87
N PRO A 27 1.94 6.41 -12.57
CA PRO A 27 2.56 5.15 -12.17
C PRO A 27 3.27 5.23 -10.81
N TYR A 28 4.01 6.30 -10.53
CA TYR A 28 4.75 6.43 -9.27
C TYR A 28 3.81 6.69 -8.08
N LEU A 29 2.76 7.49 -8.25
CA LEU A 29 1.68 7.59 -7.25
C LEU A 29 1.06 6.22 -6.95
N SER A 30 0.75 5.46 -7.99
CA SER A 30 0.16 4.12 -7.85
C SER A 30 1.09 3.19 -7.10
N ALA A 31 2.38 3.21 -7.45
CA ALA A 31 3.42 2.46 -6.78
C ALA A 31 3.58 2.80 -5.29
N CYS A 32 3.53 4.09 -4.93
CA CYS A 32 3.54 4.51 -3.52
C CYS A 32 2.35 3.96 -2.74
N ILE A 33 1.16 3.94 -3.34
CA ILE A 33 -0.07 3.43 -2.70
C ILE A 33 0.01 1.91 -2.51
N GLU A 34 0.41 1.17 -3.54
CA GLU A 34 0.60 -0.29 -3.45
C GLU A 34 1.63 -0.66 -2.39
N GLU A 35 2.77 0.03 -2.36
CA GLU A 35 3.82 -0.24 -1.38
C GLU A 35 3.38 0.10 0.05
N THR A 36 2.61 1.18 0.21
CA THR A 36 2.00 1.53 1.50
C THR A 36 1.07 0.42 1.98
N MET A 37 0.21 -0.10 1.10
CA MET A 37 -0.72 -1.18 1.46
C MET A 37 -0.01 -2.53 1.66
N ARG A 38 1.12 -2.79 0.98
CA ARG A 38 1.95 -3.98 1.24
C ARG A 38 2.54 -3.95 2.65
N ILE A 39 3.14 -2.82 3.03
CA ILE A 39 3.81 -2.65 4.33
C ILE A 39 2.80 -2.49 5.46
N MET A 40 1.72 -1.77 5.22
CA MET A 40 0.71 -1.43 6.21
C MET A 40 -0.69 -1.77 5.66
N PRO A 41 -1.00 -3.07 5.51
CA PRO A 41 -2.27 -3.50 4.94
C PRO A 41 -3.43 -3.00 5.80
N PRO A 42 -4.52 -2.48 5.22
CA PRO A 42 -5.67 -1.98 5.98
C PRO A 42 -6.25 -3.03 6.95
N LEU A 43 -6.17 -4.31 6.58
CA LEU A 43 -6.44 -5.46 7.43
C LEU A 43 -5.20 -6.35 7.52
N THR A 44 -4.71 -6.58 8.74
CA THR A 44 -3.53 -7.45 8.98
C THR A 44 -3.84 -8.94 8.85
N PHE A 45 -5.11 -9.31 8.92
CA PHE A 45 -5.64 -10.66 8.74
C PHE A 45 -6.88 -10.65 7.84
N GLY A 46 -7.10 -11.74 7.12
CA GLY A 46 -8.24 -11.93 6.25
C GLY A 46 -9.52 -12.15 7.04
N LEU A 47 -10.66 -11.81 6.44
CA LEU A 47 -11.96 -12.07 7.06
C LEU A 47 -12.15 -13.57 7.28
N PRO A 48 -12.62 -14.00 8.48
CA PRO A 48 -12.75 -15.41 8.82
C PRO A 48 -13.69 -16.13 7.85
N ARG A 49 -13.35 -17.38 7.54
CA ARG A 49 -14.15 -18.29 6.72
C ARG A 49 -14.32 -19.61 7.45
N GLU A 50 -15.45 -20.26 7.27
CA GLU A 50 -15.63 -21.63 7.73
C GLU A 50 -15.24 -22.59 6.60
N SER A 51 -14.38 -23.56 6.89
CA SER A 51 -14.02 -24.60 5.94
C SER A 51 -15.23 -25.50 5.66
N PRO A 52 -15.48 -25.89 4.40
CA PRO A 52 -16.47 -26.90 4.05
C PRO A 52 -15.98 -28.33 4.28
N GLY A 53 -14.72 -28.52 4.69
CA GLY A 53 -14.00 -29.80 4.59
C GLY A 53 -13.25 -29.84 3.27
N ALA A 54 -11.99 -29.42 3.25
CA ALA A 54 -11.21 -29.30 2.02
C ALA A 54 -9.71 -29.49 2.28
N GLU A 55 -8.97 -29.90 1.26
CA GLU A 55 -7.51 -29.93 1.29
C GLU A 55 -6.95 -28.55 0.91
N VAL A 56 -5.99 -28.04 1.69
CA VAL A 56 -5.27 -26.80 1.45
C VAL A 56 -3.79 -27.09 1.60
N ASP A 57 -3.02 -26.91 0.52
CA ASP A 57 -1.56 -27.16 0.51
C ASP A 57 -1.19 -28.55 1.04
N GLY A 58 -1.90 -29.60 0.58
CA GLY A 58 -1.70 -30.98 1.02
C GLY A 58 -2.25 -31.32 2.42
N ASN A 59 -2.86 -30.36 3.12
CA ASN A 59 -3.38 -30.54 4.47
C ASN A 59 -4.91 -30.50 4.49
N PHE A 60 -5.55 -31.54 5.02
CA PHE A 60 -7.01 -31.57 5.17
C PHE A 60 -7.48 -30.66 6.31
N VAL A 61 -8.35 -29.70 5.99
CA VAL A 61 -8.99 -28.79 6.93
C VAL A 61 -10.45 -29.23 7.13
N PRO A 62 -10.83 -29.74 8.31
CA PRO A 62 -12.18 -30.24 8.59
C PRO A 62 -13.28 -29.20 8.36
N LYS A 63 -14.50 -29.69 8.10
CA LYS A 63 -15.69 -28.85 8.04
C LYS A 63 -15.93 -28.17 9.39
N GLY A 64 -16.31 -26.90 9.38
CA GLY A 64 -16.57 -26.13 10.60
C GLY A 64 -15.33 -25.42 11.16
N THR A 65 -14.12 -25.71 10.66
CA THR A 65 -12.91 -25.02 11.07
C THR A 65 -12.90 -23.58 10.56
N VAL A 66 -12.69 -22.61 11.46
CA VAL A 66 -12.49 -21.21 11.09
C VAL A 66 -11.07 -21.01 10.57
N VAL A 67 -10.95 -20.51 9.35
CA VAL A 67 -9.68 -20.22 8.66
C VAL A 67 -9.59 -18.75 8.27
N SER A 68 -8.37 -18.23 8.22
CA SER A 68 -8.04 -16.89 7.74
C SER A 68 -6.61 -16.88 7.21
N THR A 69 -6.27 -15.91 6.37
CA THR A 69 -4.92 -15.66 5.87
C THR A 69 -4.33 -14.45 6.57
N SER A 70 -3.02 -14.44 6.87
CA SER A 70 -2.37 -13.25 7.42
C SER A 70 -1.80 -12.39 6.30
N GLY A 71 -2.50 -11.31 5.96
CA GLY A 71 -2.02 -10.31 5.00
C GLY A 71 -0.72 -9.64 5.47
N TRP A 72 -0.56 -9.45 6.79
CA TRP A 72 0.65 -8.89 7.37
C TRP A 72 1.89 -9.79 7.20
N SER A 73 1.72 -11.10 7.49
CA SER A 73 2.85 -12.03 7.48
C SER A 73 3.30 -12.31 6.05
N ILE A 74 2.34 -12.51 5.13
CA ILE A 74 2.64 -12.87 3.74
C ILE A 74 3.43 -11.76 3.02
N THR A 75 3.09 -10.49 3.26
CA THR A 75 3.76 -9.35 2.63
C THR A 75 5.14 -9.05 3.21
N ARG A 76 5.50 -9.72 4.31
CA ARG A 76 6.79 -9.59 5.01
C ARG A 76 7.73 -10.76 4.81
N ARG A 77 7.33 -11.77 4.04
CA ARG A 77 8.21 -12.91 3.78
C ARG A 77 9.31 -12.52 2.81
N PRO A 78 10.60 -12.73 3.18
CA PRO A 78 11.72 -12.47 2.27
C PRO A 78 11.71 -13.40 1.05
N ASP A 79 11.01 -14.54 1.14
CA ASP A 79 10.79 -15.45 0.01
C ASP A 79 9.93 -14.81 -1.10
N TYR A 80 9.14 -13.79 -0.78
CA TYR A 80 8.19 -13.14 -1.69
C TYR A 80 8.55 -11.71 -2.01
N PHE A 81 9.21 -11.00 -1.10
CA PHE A 81 9.60 -9.60 -1.31
C PHE A 81 11.04 -9.39 -0.84
N PHE A 82 11.89 -8.87 -1.73
CA PHE A 82 13.23 -8.43 -1.38
C PHE A 82 13.16 -7.20 -0.47
N GLU A 83 13.95 -7.18 0.61
CA GLU A 83 13.90 -6.14 1.66
C GLU A 83 12.45 -5.82 2.11
N PRO A 84 11.74 -6.82 2.66
CA PRO A 84 10.29 -6.73 2.86
C PRO A 84 9.89 -5.69 3.93
N GLY A 85 10.81 -5.33 4.83
CA GLY A 85 10.59 -4.31 5.85
C GLY A 85 10.71 -2.87 5.35
N GLU A 86 11.38 -2.67 4.22
CA GLU A 86 11.69 -1.36 3.68
C GLU A 86 10.59 -0.85 2.75
N PHE A 87 10.55 0.47 2.50
CA PHE A 87 9.61 1.12 1.60
C PHE A 87 10.24 1.40 0.23
N HIS A 88 9.91 0.59 -0.78
CA HIS A 88 10.34 0.79 -2.16
C HIS A 88 9.15 0.77 -3.13
N PRO A 89 8.61 1.94 -3.53
CA PRO A 89 7.63 2.04 -4.61
C PRO A 89 8.14 1.41 -5.91
N GLU A 90 9.46 1.44 -6.13
CA GLU A 90 10.12 0.99 -7.36
C GLU A 90 9.78 -0.45 -7.73
N ARG A 91 9.43 -1.30 -6.75
CA ARG A 91 8.90 -2.66 -6.94
C ARG A 91 7.72 -2.72 -7.92
N TRP A 92 6.84 -1.72 -7.86
CA TRP A 92 5.54 -1.72 -8.53
C TRP A 92 5.58 -1.07 -9.92
N LEU A 93 6.74 -0.57 -10.33
CA LEU A 93 6.90 0.14 -11.60
C LEU A 93 7.18 -0.84 -12.75
N PRO A 94 6.69 -0.55 -13.97
CA PRO A 94 7.03 -1.33 -15.15
C PRO A 94 8.48 -1.07 -15.56
N ALA A 95 9.11 -2.03 -16.25
CA ALA A 95 10.50 -1.92 -16.72
C ALA A 95 10.78 -0.71 -17.63
N SER A 96 9.74 -0.13 -18.22
CA SER A 96 9.82 1.07 -19.06
C SER A 96 9.87 2.40 -18.27
N HIS A 97 9.74 2.37 -16.95
CA HIS A 97 9.68 3.56 -16.11
C HIS A 97 11.08 3.93 -15.59
N ASP A 98 11.42 5.23 -15.53
CA ASP A 98 12.77 5.70 -15.18
C ASP A 98 13.25 5.31 -13.77
N TYR A 99 12.33 5.19 -12.81
CA TYR A 99 12.62 4.69 -11.45
C TYR A 99 12.44 3.17 -11.29
N PHE A 100 12.23 2.41 -12.37
CA PHE A 100 12.23 0.96 -12.25
C PHE A 100 13.57 0.47 -11.71
N ASP A 101 13.51 -0.44 -10.74
CA ASP A 101 14.69 -1.09 -10.19
C ASP A 101 14.61 -2.60 -10.42
N PRO A 102 15.51 -3.18 -11.23
CA PRO A 102 15.56 -4.61 -11.49
C PRO A 102 15.73 -5.47 -10.23
N LEU A 103 16.22 -4.91 -9.11
CA LEU A 103 16.36 -5.65 -7.85
C LEU A 103 15.03 -6.29 -7.40
N PHE A 104 13.90 -5.66 -7.69
CA PHE A 104 12.57 -6.11 -7.28
C PHE A 104 11.82 -6.90 -8.36
N CYS A 105 12.47 -7.26 -9.47
CA CYS A 105 11.79 -7.92 -10.60
C CYS A 105 11.24 -9.31 -10.24
N ASN A 106 11.82 -9.96 -9.22
CA ASN A 106 11.42 -11.29 -8.75
C ASN A 106 10.46 -11.24 -7.55
N ASP A 107 10.04 -10.05 -7.09
CA ASP A 107 9.06 -9.94 -6.02
C ASP A 107 7.72 -10.55 -6.46
N LEU A 108 7.15 -11.43 -5.65
CA LEU A 108 5.84 -12.06 -5.84
C LEU A 108 4.72 -11.10 -5.43
N LYS A 109 4.47 -10.10 -6.27
CA LYS A 109 3.52 -9.00 -6.04
C LYS A 109 2.10 -9.48 -5.74
N GLU A 110 1.70 -10.63 -6.28
CA GLU A 110 0.39 -11.26 -6.06
C GLU A 110 0.18 -11.68 -4.59
N ALA A 111 1.26 -11.79 -3.79
CA ALA A 111 1.14 -12.01 -2.36
C ALA A 111 0.57 -10.80 -1.60
N SER A 112 0.62 -9.59 -2.17
CA SER A 112 -0.02 -8.40 -1.62
C SER A 112 -1.49 -8.34 -2.05
N GLN A 113 -2.39 -8.68 -1.13
CA GLN A 113 -3.85 -8.70 -1.39
C GLN A 113 -4.62 -7.82 -0.38
N PRO A 114 -4.39 -6.50 -0.37
CA PRO A 114 -5.01 -5.59 0.61
C PRO A 114 -6.53 -5.52 0.50
N PHE A 115 -7.09 -5.91 -0.65
CA PHE A 115 -8.53 -5.92 -0.92
C PHE A 115 -9.15 -7.33 -0.95
N SER A 116 -8.43 -8.35 -0.45
CA SER A 116 -8.83 -9.77 -0.53
C SER A 116 -9.03 -10.29 -1.96
N LEU A 117 -9.32 -11.59 -2.08
CA LEU A 117 -9.56 -12.27 -3.36
C LEU A 117 -10.85 -13.10 -3.34
N GLY A 118 -11.33 -13.40 -4.55
CA GLY A 118 -12.47 -14.30 -4.79
C GLY A 118 -13.82 -13.66 -4.45
N PRO A 119 -14.83 -14.45 -4.07
CA PRO A 119 -16.20 -13.96 -3.85
C PRO A 119 -16.36 -12.90 -2.76
N ARG A 120 -15.34 -12.70 -1.92
CA ARG A 120 -15.30 -11.68 -0.85
C ARG A 120 -14.26 -10.60 -1.11
N VAL A 121 -13.89 -10.37 -2.37
CA VAL A 121 -13.09 -9.21 -2.78
C VAL A 121 -13.80 -7.92 -2.36
N CYS A 122 -13.04 -6.91 -1.96
CA CYS A 122 -13.58 -5.62 -1.55
C CYS A 122 -14.41 -4.99 -2.67
N LEU A 123 -15.71 -4.79 -2.42
CA LEU A 123 -16.62 -4.11 -3.35
C LEU A 123 -16.24 -2.64 -3.56
N GLY A 124 -15.57 -2.03 -2.59
CA GLY A 124 -15.14 -0.63 -2.61
C GLY A 124 -13.77 -0.39 -3.26
N ILE A 125 -13.12 -1.40 -3.86
CA ILE A 125 -11.74 -1.29 -4.37
C ILE A 125 -11.53 -0.11 -5.32
N ASN A 126 -12.42 0.10 -6.29
CA ASN A 126 -12.30 1.18 -7.26
C ASN A 126 -12.49 2.57 -6.63
N LEU A 127 -13.43 2.69 -5.69
CA LEU A 127 -13.67 3.93 -4.95
C LEU A 127 -12.46 4.25 -4.07
N ALA A 128 -11.95 3.27 -3.33
CA ALA A 128 -10.78 3.42 -2.48
C ALA A 128 -9.56 3.89 -3.28
N TYR A 129 -9.26 3.27 -4.43
CA TYR A 129 -8.16 3.73 -5.27
C TYR A 129 -8.36 5.15 -5.80
N THR A 130 -9.58 5.50 -6.21
CA THR A 130 -9.88 6.84 -6.71
C THR A 130 -9.66 7.89 -5.62
N GLU A 131 -10.19 7.65 -4.42
CA GLU A 131 -10.06 8.55 -3.27
C GLU A 131 -8.60 8.68 -2.81
N LEU A 132 -7.89 7.55 -2.65
CA LEU A 132 -6.49 7.53 -2.23
C LEU A 132 -5.60 8.29 -3.22
N LYS A 133 -5.76 8.03 -4.52
CA LYS A 133 -4.97 8.70 -5.55
C LYS A 133 -5.27 10.19 -5.59
N LEU A 134 -6.55 10.58 -5.58
CA LEU A 134 -6.92 11.99 -5.67
C LEU A 134 -6.43 12.77 -4.46
N LEU A 135 -6.66 12.26 -3.25
CA LEU A 135 -6.26 12.92 -2.01
C LEU A 135 -4.74 13.03 -1.89
N LEU A 136 -4.01 11.94 -2.14
CA LEU A 136 -2.55 11.94 -2.05
C LEU A 136 -1.92 12.82 -3.13
N ALA A 137 -2.42 12.78 -4.38
CA ALA A 137 -1.95 13.64 -5.45
C ALA A 137 -2.12 15.13 -5.10
N ARG A 138 -3.32 15.52 -4.65
CA ARG A 138 -3.63 16.90 -4.26
C ARG A 138 -2.74 17.39 -3.13
N LEU A 139 -2.64 16.63 -2.05
CA LEU A 139 -1.83 17.01 -0.89
C LEU A 139 -0.33 17.06 -1.21
N ALA A 140 0.18 16.14 -2.03
CA ALA A 140 1.59 16.12 -2.42
C ALA A 140 1.93 17.23 -3.42
N TYR A 141 1.00 17.61 -4.29
CA TYR A 141 1.18 18.72 -5.23
C TYR A 141 1.17 20.08 -4.52
N GLU A 142 0.17 20.31 -3.67
CA GLU A 142 -0.05 21.61 -3.05
C GLU A 142 0.82 21.86 -1.81
N TYR A 143 1.37 20.82 -1.17
CA TYR A 143 2.11 20.96 0.07
C TYR A 143 3.43 20.19 0.06
N THR A 144 4.42 20.79 0.71
CA THR A 144 5.62 20.12 1.22
C THR A 144 5.36 19.64 2.65
N TRP A 145 5.83 18.44 2.97
CA TRP A 145 5.53 17.75 4.22
C TRP A 145 6.81 17.54 5.01
N GLU A 146 6.79 17.91 6.29
CA GLU A 146 7.93 17.79 7.20
C GLU A 146 7.48 17.13 8.49
N LEU A 147 8.13 16.04 8.90
CA LEU A 147 7.93 15.44 10.21
C LEU A 147 8.64 16.31 11.26
N VAL A 148 7.91 16.87 12.22
CA VAL A 148 8.41 17.90 13.16
C VAL A 148 8.59 17.42 14.59
N ASN A 149 8.27 16.16 14.89
CA ASN A 149 8.55 15.54 16.18
C ASN A 149 9.68 14.50 16.09
N ASP A 150 10.14 14.02 17.25
CA ASP A 150 11.31 13.14 17.37
C ASP A 150 11.14 11.90 16.47
N THR A 151 12.16 11.63 15.66
CA THR A 151 12.21 10.51 14.71
C THR A 151 12.71 9.22 15.35
N ARG A 152 13.09 9.25 16.63
CA ARG A 152 13.55 8.09 17.39
C ARG A 152 12.38 7.26 17.90
N PHE A 153 11.58 6.75 16.98
CA PHE A 153 10.57 5.75 17.28
C PHE A 153 10.80 4.52 16.41
N ASP A 154 10.59 3.34 16.99
CA ASP A 154 10.66 2.08 16.26
C ASP A 154 9.33 1.88 15.53
N TRP A 155 9.33 2.15 14.22
CA TRP A 155 8.13 2.10 13.38
C TRP A 155 7.40 0.76 13.50
N ASP A 156 8.13 -0.35 13.63
CA ASP A 156 7.55 -1.69 13.71
C ASP A 156 7.01 -2.03 15.09
N ARG A 157 7.69 -1.60 16.16
CA ARG A 157 7.25 -1.86 17.54
C ARG A 157 6.13 -0.95 18.00
N GLU A 158 6.13 0.29 17.55
CA GLU A 158 5.24 1.31 18.10
C GLU A 158 3.90 1.40 17.37
N ARG A 159 3.84 1.00 16.09
CA ARG A 159 2.56 0.84 15.40
C ARG A 159 1.83 -0.39 15.91
N LYS A 160 0.54 -0.24 16.22
CA LYS A 160 -0.29 -1.34 16.73
C LYS A 160 -1.52 -1.49 15.88
N PHE A 161 -1.94 -2.73 15.65
CA PHE A 161 -3.21 -2.99 15.00
C PHE A 161 -4.26 -3.29 16.09
N GLN A 162 -5.23 -2.39 16.26
CA GLN A 162 -6.36 -2.51 17.18
C GLN A 162 -7.65 -2.23 16.41
N ALA A 163 -8.07 -3.19 15.57
CA ALA A 163 -9.09 -3.04 14.51
C ALA A 163 -8.71 -2.07 13.38
N LEU A 164 -7.99 -0.99 13.70
CA LEU A 164 -7.31 -0.09 12.78
C LEU A 164 -5.85 0.09 13.23
N TRP A 165 -5.02 0.65 12.35
CA TRP A 165 -3.67 1.05 12.71
C TRP A 165 -3.70 2.22 13.70
N VAL A 166 -3.13 2.00 14.88
CA VAL A 166 -2.74 3.04 15.82
C VAL A 166 -1.28 3.36 15.52
N LEU A 167 -1.05 4.55 14.97
CA LEU A 167 0.28 5.05 14.65
C LEU A 167 0.94 5.68 15.89
N PRO A 168 2.28 5.71 15.96
CA PRO A 168 2.98 6.53 16.93
C PRO A 168 2.60 8.02 16.79
N ASP A 169 2.99 8.87 17.75
CA ASP A 169 2.82 10.33 17.60
C ASP A 169 3.59 10.76 16.34
N LEU A 170 2.88 11.19 15.31
CA LEU A 170 3.43 11.67 14.05
C LEU A 170 2.91 13.09 13.82
N ARG A 171 3.78 14.07 14.04
CA ARG A 171 3.42 15.48 13.83
C ARG A 171 3.99 15.93 12.51
N VAL A 172 3.13 16.15 11.53
CA VAL A 172 3.52 16.59 10.20
C VAL A 172 3.13 18.04 10.01
N ARG A 173 4.10 18.87 9.65
CA ARG A 173 3.88 20.24 9.16
C ARG A 173 3.65 20.19 7.65
N TYR A 174 2.60 20.86 7.22
CA TYR A 174 2.29 21.07 5.81
C TYR A 174 2.56 22.53 5.45
N THR A 175 3.43 22.75 4.48
CA THR A 175 3.75 24.10 3.95
C THR A 175 3.36 24.16 2.49
N ARG A 176 2.45 25.08 2.15
CA ARG A 176 1.94 25.22 0.78
C ARG A 176 3.10 25.50 -0.17
N THR A 177 3.19 24.71 -1.25
CA THR A 177 4.13 24.93 -2.35
C THR A 177 3.66 26.18 -3.08
N THR A 178 4.44 27.27 -3.00
CA THR A 178 4.18 28.55 -3.68
C THR A 178 4.25 28.42 -5.19
#